data_AF-A0A143PQ78-F1
#
_entry.id   AF-A0A143PQ78-F1
#
_cell.length_a   1.000
_cell.length_b   1.000
_cell.length_c   1.000
_cell.angle_alpha   90.00
_cell.angle_beta   90.00
_cell.angle_gamma   90.00
#
_symmetry.space_group_name_H-M   'P 1'
#
loop_
_entity.id
_entity.type
_entity.pdbx_description
1 polymer ?
#
loop_
_entity_poly.entity_id
_entity_poly.type
_entity_poly.pdbx_seq_one_letter_code
_entity_poly.pdbx_strand_id
1 'polypeptide(L)'
;MNHGASPTRLRGASVGDGDLYVMINAHWEDHSFMVQDRRACPWRRVVDTARPSPEDIVEPGTEPNVATERYTVRARSVVVLHREPAG
;
A
#
# COMPACT_ATOMS: atom_id res chain seq x y z
N MET A 1 -4.67 -24.75 2.04
CA MET A 1 -5.18 -23.62 2.87
C MET A 1 -4.89 -22.34 2.08
N ASN A 2 -5.91 -21.66 1.55
CA ASN A 2 -5.78 -20.76 0.39
C ASN A 2 -6.13 -19.27 0.69
N HIS A 3 -5.78 -18.76 1.87
CA HIS A 3 -6.19 -17.42 2.32
C HIS A 3 -5.06 -16.61 2.98
N GLY A 4 -3.90 -16.50 2.33
CA GLY A 4 -2.73 -15.77 2.87
C GLY A 4 -2.67 -14.28 2.53
N ALA A 5 -3.64 -13.76 1.78
CA ALA A 5 -3.55 -12.45 1.13
C ALA A 5 -4.92 -11.73 1.17
N SER A 6 -5.01 -10.62 1.90
CA SER A 6 -6.22 -9.77 1.90
C SER A 6 -5.85 -8.31 2.12
N PRO A 7 -6.30 -7.40 1.23
CA PRO A 7 -6.07 -5.98 1.44
C PRO A 7 -7.07 -5.40 2.43
N THR A 8 -6.63 -4.47 3.26
CA THR A 8 -7.48 -3.71 4.19
C THR A 8 -7.30 -2.22 3.94
N ARG A 9 -8.41 -1.46 3.92
CA ARG A 9 -8.39 0.00 3.81
C ARG A 9 -8.83 0.63 5.13
N LEU A 10 -8.01 1.53 5.66
CA LEU A 10 -8.32 2.38 6.80
C LEU A 10 -8.64 3.78 6.29
N ARG A 11 -9.72 4.38 6.81
CA ARG A 11 -10.15 5.73 6.43
C ARG A 11 -9.80 6.71 7.54
N GLY A 12 -8.94 7.69 7.25
CA GLY A 12 -8.46 8.67 8.24
C GLY A 12 -9.32 9.94 8.34
N ALA A 13 -10.25 10.15 7.40
CA ALA A 13 -10.99 11.41 7.29
C ALA A 13 -11.73 11.83 8.58
N SER A 14 -12.26 10.88 9.37
CA SER A 14 -12.95 11.19 10.63
C SER A 14 -12.03 11.70 11.75
N VAL A 15 -10.71 11.55 11.59
CA VAL A 15 -9.69 12.01 12.55
C VAL A 15 -8.75 13.05 11.95
N GLY A 16 -9.08 13.61 10.78
CA GLY A 16 -8.27 14.64 10.11
C GLY A 16 -6.99 14.11 9.46
N ASP A 17 -6.94 12.81 9.13
CA ASP A 17 -5.76 12.15 8.56
C ASP A 17 -6.07 11.50 7.19
N GLY A 18 -5.02 11.07 6.49
CA GLY A 18 -5.10 10.37 5.21
C GLY A 18 -5.63 8.95 5.30
N ASP A 19 -5.97 8.38 4.15
CA ASP A 19 -6.34 6.97 4.04
C ASP A 19 -5.09 6.09 3.96
N LEU A 20 -5.18 4.88 4.53
CA LEU A 20 -4.17 3.83 4.38
C LEU A 20 -4.76 2.64 3.63
N TYR A 21 -3.96 2.05 2.74
CA TYR A 21 -4.26 0.78 2.08
C TYR A 21 -3.14 -0.21 2.37
N VAL A 22 -3.46 -1.24 3.15
CA VAL A 22 -2.50 -2.22 3.65
C VAL A 22 -2.72 -3.53 2.92
N MET A 23 -1.68 -4.02 2.27
CA MET A 23 -1.68 -5.32 1.59
C MET A 23 -0.66 -6.22 2.29
N ILE A 24 -1.12 -7.33 2.85
CA ILE A 24 -0.29 -8.29 3.56
C ILE A 24 -0.27 -9.57 2.73
N ASN A 25 0.92 -10.01 2.34
CA ASN A 25 1.13 -11.31 1.73
C ASN A 25 1.86 -12.24 2.71
N ALA A 26 1.10 -13.07 3.41
CA ALA A 26 1.65 -14.11 4.29
C ALA A 26 1.94 -15.42 3.53
N HIS A 27 1.73 -15.47 2.22
CA HIS A 27 1.96 -16.64 1.38
C HIS A 27 3.42 -16.74 0.90
N TRP A 28 3.81 -17.91 0.38
CA TRP A 28 5.16 -18.17 -0.17
C TRP A 28 5.30 -17.79 -1.64
N GLU A 29 4.21 -17.43 -2.31
CA GLU A 29 4.21 -16.91 -3.68
C GLU A 29 3.88 -15.42 -3.69
N ASP A 30 4.27 -14.74 -4.77
CA ASP A 30 3.90 -13.34 -5.02
C ASP A 30 2.40 -13.25 -5.34
N HIS A 31 1.73 -12.21 -4.81
CA HIS A 31 0.31 -11.96 -5.06
C HIS A 31 0.07 -10.56 -5.62
N SER A 32 -0.73 -10.48 -6.69
CA SER A 32 -1.12 -9.23 -7.34
C SER A 32 -2.49 -8.77 -6.86
N PHE A 33 -2.53 -7.64 -6.16
CA PHE A 33 -3.75 -7.03 -5.62
C PHE A 33 -4.22 -5.89 -6.51
N MET A 34 -5.54 -5.71 -6.63
CA MET A 34 -6.11 -4.52 -7.27
C MET A 34 -6.06 -3.34 -6.29
N VAL A 35 -5.41 -2.25 -6.69
CA VAL A 35 -5.40 -0.99 -5.93
C VAL A 35 -6.66 -0.21 -6.28
N GLN A 36 -7.63 -0.21 -5.37
CA GLN A 36 -8.92 0.44 -5.59
C GLN A 36 -8.84 1.96 -5.43
N ASP A 37 -9.76 2.68 -6.06
CA ASP A 37 -10.09 4.09 -5.79
C ASP A 37 -8.97 5.08 -6.16
N ARG A 38 -8.77 5.31 -7.47
CA ARG A 38 -7.83 6.31 -8.04
C ARG A 38 -8.41 7.75 -8.08
N ARG A 39 -9.10 8.18 -7.03
CA ARG A 39 -9.61 9.57 -6.92
C ARG A 39 -8.49 10.60 -7.07
N ALA A 40 -8.86 11.89 -7.12
CA ALA A 40 -7.99 13.04 -7.42
C ALA A 40 -6.61 13.06 -6.71
N CYS A 41 -6.47 12.44 -5.54
CA CYS A 41 -5.19 12.23 -4.88
C CYS A 41 -4.68 10.78 -5.10
N PRO A 42 -3.51 10.58 -5.74
CA PRO A 42 -2.99 9.24 -6.00
C PRO A 42 -2.51 8.57 -4.70
N TRP A 43 -2.57 7.24 -4.67
CA TRP A 43 -1.89 6.44 -3.64
C TRP A 43 -0.37 6.62 -3.77
N ARG A 44 0.29 6.75 -2.63
CA ARG A 44 1.75 6.80 -2.51
C ARG A 44 2.23 5.63 -1.67
N ARG A 45 3.36 5.03 -2.04
CA ARG A 45 3.91 3.87 -1.32
C ARG A 45 4.81 4.36 -0.18
N VAL A 46 4.39 4.14 1.06
CA VAL A 46 5.15 4.48 2.27
C VAL A 46 6.00 3.30 2.77
N VAL A 47 5.51 2.07 2.62
CA VAL A 47 6.21 0.84 3.04
C VAL A 47 6.10 -0.24 1.97
N ASP A 48 7.19 -0.94 1.69
CA ASP A 48 7.24 -2.18 0.92
C ASP A 48 8.40 -3.05 1.41
N THR A 49 8.11 -3.96 2.34
CA THR A 49 9.15 -4.74 3.04
C THR A 49 9.91 -5.72 2.14
N ALA A 50 9.55 -5.83 0.86
CA ALA A 50 10.27 -6.64 -0.12
C ALA A 50 11.40 -5.88 -0.84
N ARG A 51 11.47 -4.55 -0.66
CA ARG A 51 12.52 -3.72 -1.24
C ARG A 51 13.73 -3.62 -0.30
N PRO A 52 14.92 -3.31 -0.82
CA PRO A 52 16.06 -2.99 0.02
C PRO A 52 15.90 -1.60 0.66
N SER A 53 16.50 -1.38 1.83
CA SER A 53 16.61 -0.04 2.40
C SER A 53 17.41 0.91 1.50
N PRO A 54 17.03 2.19 1.42
CA PRO A 54 15.98 2.87 2.17
C PRO A 54 14.59 2.83 1.50
N GLU A 55 14.40 1.97 0.49
CA GLU A 55 13.14 1.93 -0.26
C GLU A 55 12.06 1.07 0.43
N ASP A 56 12.41 0.29 1.44
CA ASP A 56 11.49 -0.52 2.22
C ASP A 56 10.58 0.32 3.11
N ILE A 57 11.10 1.42 3.66
CA ILE A 57 10.38 2.45 4.39
C ILE A 57 10.94 3.80 3.93
N VAL A 58 10.15 4.55 3.16
CA VAL A 58 10.60 5.81 2.57
C VAL A 58 10.36 6.99 3.52
N GLU A 59 11.19 8.02 3.39
CA GLU A 59 11.06 9.25 4.18
C GLU A 59 9.77 10.01 3.84
N PRO A 60 9.08 10.60 4.83
CA PRO A 60 7.88 11.39 4.60
C PRO A 60 8.08 12.50 3.55
N GLY A 61 7.16 12.60 2.60
CA GLY A 61 7.22 13.56 1.50
C GLY A 61 8.06 13.11 0.30
N THR A 62 8.73 11.96 0.38
CA THR A 62 9.50 11.37 -0.73
C THR A 62 8.82 10.17 -1.38
N GLU A 63 7.58 9.87 -0.97
CA GLU A 63 6.90 8.64 -1.34
C GLU A 63 6.58 8.59 -2.84
N PRO A 64 6.95 7.51 -3.55
CA PRO A 64 6.64 7.38 -4.95
C PRO A 64 5.14 7.15 -5.18
N ASN A 65 4.61 7.80 -6.22
CA ASN A 65 3.25 7.58 -6.68
C ASN A 65 3.07 6.15 -7.20
N VAL A 66 1.95 5.52 -6.82
CA VAL A 66 1.52 4.23 -7.37
C VAL A 66 0.54 4.49 -8.51
N ALA A 67 1.07 4.53 -9.74
CA ALA A 67 0.29 4.79 -10.95
C ALA A 67 -0.37 3.53 -11.55
N THR A 68 -0.17 2.35 -10.95
CA THR A 68 -0.66 1.07 -11.47
C THR A 68 -2.00 0.69 -10.82
N GLU A 69 -2.86 0.01 -11.57
CA GLU A 69 -4.12 -0.54 -11.04
C GLU A 69 -3.91 -1.81 -10.21
N ARG A 70 -2.75 -2.44 -10.38
CA ARG A 70 -2.36 -3.63 -9.64
C ARG A 70 -1.01 -3.41 -8.99
N TYR A 71 -0.87 -3.87 -7.75
CA TYR A 71 0.38 -3.89 -7.03
C TYR A 71 0.73 -5.34 -6.68
N THR A 72 1.94 -5.77 -7.06
CA THR A 72 2.46 -7.08 -6.69
C THR A 72 3.14 -6.98 -5.34
N VAL A 73 2.62 -7.73 -4.36
CA VAL A 73 3.24 -7.89 -3.05
C VAL A 73 4.00 -9.20 -3.07
N ARG A 74 5.32 -9.13 -2.89
CA ARG A 74 6.18 -10.32 -2.96
C ARG A 74 5.85 -11.30 -1.84
N ALA A 75 6.29 -12.55 -2.01
CA ALA A 75 6.19 -13.57 -0.99
C ALA A 75 6.68 -13.04 0.37
N ARG A 76 5.88 -13.26 1.42
CA ARG A 76 6.20 -12.87 2.80
C ARG A 76 6.50 -11.37 2.99
N SER A 77 5.78 -10.49 2.29
CA SER A 77 5.96 -9.04 2.43
C SER A 77 4.67 -8.28 2.74
N VAL A 78 4.86 -7.05 3.21
CA VAL A 78 3.80 -6.08 3.50
C VAL A 78 4.03 -4.82 2.68
N VAL A 79 2.95 -4.30 2.11
CA VAL A 79 2.95 -3.01 1.41
C VAL A 79 1.90 -2.11 2.06
N VAL A 80 2.30 -0.89 2.37
CA VAL A 80 1.41 0.16 2.87
C VAL A 80 1.41 1.30 1.87
N LEU A 81 0.22 1.66 1.41
CA LEU A 81 -0.02 2.86 0.63
C LEU A 81 -0.72 3.89 1.51
N HIS A 82 -0.34 5.15 1.33
CA HIS A 82 -0.94 6.31 1.95
C HIS A 82 -1.57 7.19 0.88
N ARG A 83 -2.69 7.82 1.21
CA ARG A 83 -3.28 8.88 0.41
C ARG A 83 -3.68 10.02 1.33
N GLU A 84 -3.22 11.22 1.00
CA GLU A 84 -3.58 12.44 1.72
C GLU A 84 -5.12 12.63 1.76
N PRO A 85 -5.64 13.26 2.83
CA PRO A 85 -7.05 13.58 2.91
C PRO A 85 -7.45 14.48 1.73
N ALA A 86 -8.67 14.27 1.21
CA ALA A 86 -9.23 15.22 0.27
C ALA A 86 -9.48 16.55 1.02
N GLY A 87 -8.90 17.64 0.50
CA GLY A 87 -9.11 18.99 1.03
C GLY A 87 -10.55 19.48 0.91
#